data_AF-A0A9X9WQK4-F1
#
_entry.id   AF-A0A9X9WQK4-F1
#
_cell.length_a   1.000
_cell.length_b   1.000
_cell.length_c   1.000
_cell.angle_alpha   90.00
_cell.angle_beta   90.00
_cell.angle_gamma   90.00
#
_symmetry.space_group_name_H-M   'P 1'
#
loop_
_entity.id
_entity.type
_entity.pdbx_description
1 polymer ?
#
loop_
_entity_poly.entity_id
_entity_poly.type
_entity_poly.pdbx_seq_one_letter_code
_entity_poly.pdbx_strand_id
1 'polypeptide(L)'
;MKNSGQRDLMHAVPFARRYARALTGTQAEGDALVAAVLGADLPDMAPQLALYAAVTRAAPTPRDTTNLSARQRQLLLLTALENLSLAEVALVIGIGAEEAGFELEVARSALRAVSATDVIVIEDEPVTAMDIRRVVESCGHR
;
A
#
# COMPACT_ATOMS: atom_id res chain seq x y z
N MET A 1 -14.71 -14.87 -22.06
CA MET A 1 -13.96 -14.78 -20.78
C MET A 1 -12.68 -13.92 -20.85
N LYS A 2 -11.86 -13.93 -21.91
CA LYS A 2 -10.65 -13.07 -21.96
C LYS A 2 -10.91 -11.56 -21.80
N ASN A 3 -12.09 -11.08 -22.21
CA ASN A 3 -12.40 -9.66 -22.27
C ASN A 3 -12.88 -9.04 -20.94
N SER A 4 -13.25 -9.85 -19.94
CA SER A 4 -13.63 -9.35 -18.60
C SER A 4 -12.40 -9.14 -17.73
N GLY A 5 -11.53 -10.14 -17.63
CA GLY A 5 -10.30 -10.05 -16.82
C GLY A 5 -9.37 -8.92 -17.25
N GLN A 6 -9.34 -8.59 -18.54
CA GLN A 6 -8.56 -7.45 -19.03
C GLN A 6 -9.15 -6.09 -18.65
N ARG A 7 -10.48 -5.96 -18.59
CA ARG A 7 -11.12 -4.73 -18.09
C ARG A 7 -10.90 -4.58 -16.59
N ASP A 8 -11.06 -5.66 -15.83
CA ASP A 8 -10.84 -5.66 -14.39
C ASP A 8 -9.40 -5.27 -14.05
N LEU A 9 -8.43 -5.78 -14.83
CA LEU A 9 -7.03 -5.38 -14.73
C LEU A 9 -6.84 -3.88 -15.02
N MET A 10 -7.43 -3.35 -16.09
CA MET A 10 -7.35 -1.92 -16.42
C MET A 10 -7.91 -1.02 -15.31
N HIS A 11 -9.00 -1.45 -14.65
CA HIS A 11 -9.58 -0.73 -13.51
C HIS A 11 -8.67 -0.77 -12.26
N ALA A 12 -7.85 -1.80 -12.10
CA ALA A 12 -6.92 -1.93 -10.98
C ALA A 12 -5.64 -1.06 -11.14
N VAL A 13 -5.26 -0.67 -12.36
CA VAL A 13 -3.99 0.04 -12.62
C VAL A 13 -3.80 1.34 -11.81
N PRO A 14 -4.79 2.25 -11.70
CA PRO A 14 -4.61 3.48 -10.92
C PRO A 14 -4.28 3.21 -9.44
N PHE A 15 -4.92 2.20 -8.85
CA PHE A 15 -4.70 1.78 -7.47
C PHE A 15 -3.34 1.10 -7.30
N ALA A 16 -2.94 0.24 -8.25
CA ALA A 16 -1.60 -0.36 -8.27
C ALA A 16 -0.49 0.70 -8.39
N ARG A 17 -0.70 1.78 -9.16
CA ARG A 17 0.23 2.92 -9.21
C ARG A 17 0.32 3.64 -7.88
N ARG A 18 -0.82 3.91 -7.23
CA ARG A 18 -0.84 4.51 -5.88
C ARG A 18 -0.03 3.67 -4.89
N TYR A 19 -0.26 2.36 -4.86
CA TYR A 19 0.49 1.43 -4.03
C TYR A 19 2.00 1.44 -4.35
N ALA A 20 2.38 1.32 -5.62
CA ALA A 20 3.78 1.32 -6.06
C ALA A 20 4.51 2.61 -5.69
N ARG A 21 3.84 3.78 -5.80
CA ARG A 21 4.40 5.07 -5.38
C ARG A 21 4.60 5.15 -3.87
N ALA A 22 3.68 4.60 -3.07
CA ALA A 22 3.83 4.54 -1.61
C ALA A 22 4.97 3.61 -1.16
N LEU A 23 5.30 2.58 -1.96
CA LEU A 23 6.44 1.70 -1.75
C LEU A 23 7.78 2.33 -2.16
N THR A 24 7.82 3.02 -3.29
CA THR A 24 9.05 3.57 -3.90
C THR A 24 9.39 4.98 -3.42
N GLY A 25 8.38 5.73 -2.94
CA GLY A 25 8.54 7.11 -2.46
C GLY A 25 8.52 8.17 -3.56
N THR A 26 8.47 7.79 -4.84
CA THR A 26 8.40 8.75 -5.96
C THR A 26 7.39 8.34 -7.02
N GLN A 27 6.84 9.33 -7.72
CA GLN A 27 5.93 9.07 -8.84
C GLN A 27 6.62 8.31 -9.98
N ALA A 28 7.83 8.74 -10.35
CA ALA A 28 8.56 8.18 -11.48
C ALA A 28 8.91 6.70 -11.28
N GLU A 29 9.47 6.35 -10.11
CA GLU A 29 9.84 4.95 -9.82
C GLU A 29 8.60 4.05 -9.68
N GLY A 30 7.54 4.54 -9.02
CA GLY A 30 6.30 3.78 -8.86
C GLY A 30 5.58 3.49 -10.18
N ASP A 31 5.49 4.49 -11.06
CA ASP A 31 4.85 4.31 -12.37
C ASP A 31 5.65 3.40 -13.30
N ALA A 32 6.99 3.51 -13.27
CA ALA A 32 7.88 2.62 -14.00
C ALA A 32 7.76 1.16 -13.52
N LEU A 33 7.66 0.95 -12.21
CA LEU A 33 7.46 -0.37 -11.61
C LEU A 33 6.16 -1.03 -12.12
N VAL A 34 5.04 -0.30 -12.10
CA VAL A 34 3.76 -0.84 -12.60
C VAL A 34 3.81 -1.13 -14.10
N ALA A 35 4.44 -0.24 -14.88
CA ALA A 35 4.59 -0.47 -16.31
C ALA A 35 5.40 -1.75 -16.63
N ALA A 36 6.49 -1.99 -15.88
CA ALA A 36 7.29 -3.20 -16.02
C ALA A 36 6.49 -4.46 -15.69
N VAL A 37 5.70 -4.43 -14.61
CA VAL A 37 4.86 -5.56 -14.18
C VAL A 37 3.75 -5.88 -15.17
N LEU A 38 3.11 -4.87 -15.78
CA LEU A 38 2.05 -5.09 -16.77
C LEU A 38 2.56 -5.77 -18.06
N GLY A 39 3.86 -5.71 -18.33
CA GLY A 39 4.50 -6.43 -19.43
C GLY A 39 5.01 -7.83 -19.06
N ALA A 40 4.91 -8.23 -17.80
CA ALA A 40 5.39 -9.50 -17.29
C ALA A 40 4.25 -10.53 -17.16
N ASP A 41 4.63 -11.78 -16.88
CA ASP A 41 3.65 -12.82 -16.56
C ASP A 41 3.09 -12.61 -15.14
N LEU A 42 1.77 -12.56 -15.05
CA LEU A 42 1.06 -12.33 -13.79
C LEU A 42 0.73 -13.67 -13.15
N PRO A 43 0.78 -13.78 -11.81
CA PRO A 43 0.45 -15.02 -11.12
C PRO A 43 -1.03 -15.40 -11.33
N ASP A 44 -1.32 -16.70 -11.29
CA ASP A 44 -2.66 -17.24 -11.50
C ASP A 44 -3.57 -16.98 -10.29
N MET A 45 -4.21 -15.82 -10.29
CA MET A 45 -5.16 -15.36 -9.28
C MET A 45 -6.09 -14.28 -9.87
N ALA A 46 -6.99 -13.73 -9.06
CA ALA A 46 -7.85 -12.63 -9.49
C ALA A 46 -7.01 -11.46 -10.03
N PRO A 47 -7.38 -10.81 -11.16
CA PRO A 47 -6.51 -9.86 -11.87
C PRO A 47 -5.95 -8.73 -10.99
N GLN A 48 -6.76 -8.19 -10.09
CA GLN A 48 -6.36 -7.15 -9.15
C GLN A 48 -5.30 -7.65 -8.16
N LEU A 49 -5.52 -8.81 -7.54
CA LEU A 49 -4.57 -9.44 -6.62
C LEU A 49 -3.28 -9.82 -7.35
N ALA A 50 -3.39 -10.28 -8.61
CA ALA A 50 -2.25 -10.67 -9.43
C ALA A 50 -1.33 -9.47 -9.69
N LEU A 51 -1.92 -8.32 -9.99
CA LEU A 51 -1.18 -7.07 -10.17
C LEU A 51 -0.51 -6.61 -8.87
N TYR A 52 -1.21 -6.63 -7.74
CA TYR A 52 -0.60 -6.29 -6.45
C TYR A 52 0.52 -7.26 -6.06
N ALA A 53 0.36 -8.55 -6.29
CA ALA A 53 1.38 -9.56 -6.00
C ALA A 53 2.63 -9.34 -6.85
N ALA A 54 2.45 -9.06 -8.14
CA ALA A 54 3.56 -8.81 -9.03
C ALA A 54 4.28 -7.48 -8.71
N VAL A 55 3.55 -6.41 -8.35
CA VAL A 55 4.15 -5.16 -7.84
C VAL A 55 4.90 -5.40 -6.53
N THR A 56 4.32 -6.13 -5.58
CA THR A 56 4.93 -6.46 -4.29
C THR A 56 6.27 -7.19 -4.48
N ARG A 57 6.32 -8.18 -5.38
CA ARG A 57 7.55 -8.94 -5.68
C ARG A 57 8.60 -8.12 -6.41
N ALA A 58 8.19 -7.22 -7.29
CA ALA A 58 9.10 -6.40 -8.08
C ALA A 58 9.55 -5.12 -7.35
N ALA A 59 8.89 -4.77 -6.23
CA ALA A 59 9.18 -3.57 -5.48
C ALA A 59 10.61 -3.61 -4.90
N PRO A 60 11.38 -2.51 -5.03
CA PRO A 60 12.70 -2.43 -4.42
C PRO A 60 12.57 -2.45 -2.89
N THR A 61 13.61 -2.91 -2.21
CA THR A 61 13.72 -2.75 -0.76
C THR A 61 13.65 -1.25 -0.42
N PRO A 62 12.77 -0.83 0.53
CA PRO A 62 12.62 0.58 0.88
C PRO A 62 13.98 1.18 1.26
N ARG A 63 14.29 2.35 0.70
CA ARG A 63 15.52 3.08 1.03
C ARG A 63 15.44 3.79 2.38
N ASP A 64 14.21 4.00 2.88
CA ASP A 64 13.94 4.85 4.03
C ASP A 64 13.69 4.04 5.31
N THR A 65 14.39 4.41 6.38
CA THR A 65 14.56 3.68 7.63
C THR A 65 13.49 4.02 8.66
N THR A 66 12.22 3.91 8.29
CA THR A 66 11.21 3.68 9.35
C THR A 66 11.55 2.35 10.03
N ASN A 67 11.24 2.17 11.32
CA ASN A 67 11.42 0.90 12.05
C ASN A 67 10.53 -0.25 11.52
N LEU A 68 10.17 -0.24 10.24
CA LEU A 68 9.34 -1.21 9.55
C LEU A 68 10.19 -1.95 8.53
N SER A 69 10.05 -3.28 8.49
CA SER A 69 10.57 -4.07 7.39
C SER A 69 9.82 -3.76 6.09
N ALA A 70 10.41 -4.12 4.95
CA ALA A 70 9.75 -4.01 3.64
C ALA A 70 8.37 -4.71 3.64
N ARG A 71 8.30 -5.89 4.26
CA ARG A 71 7.09 -6.70 4.36
C ARG A 71 6.02 -6.06 5.25
N GLN A 72 6.42 -5.52 6.40
CA GLN A 72 5.52 -4.79 7.30
C GLN A 72 4.91 -3.56 6.62
N ARG A 73 5.72 -2.83 5.84
CA ARG A 73 5.24 -1.72 5.03
C ARG A 73 4.24 -2.18 3.96
N GLN A 74 4.52 -3.29 3.26
CA GLN A 74 3.60 -3.87 2.29
C GLN A 74 2.25 -4.26 2.93
N LEU A 75 2.27 -4.93 4.10
CA LEU A 75 1.09 -5.29 4.88
C LEU A 75 0.24 -4.07 5.23
N LEU A 76 0.87 -3.01 5.76
CA LEU A 76 0.19 -1.77 6.13
C LEU A 76 -0.44 -1.09 4.92
N LEU A 77 0.29 -0.97 3.82
CA LEU A 77 -0.22 -0.28 2.62
C LEU A 77 -1.35 -1.07 1.95
N LEU A 78 -1.21 -2.38 1.78
CA LEU A 78 -2.26 -3.19 1.15
C LEU A 78 -3.56 -3.21 1.98
N THR A 79 -3.45 -3.17 3.31
CA THR A 79 -4.62 -3.12 4.20
C THR A 79 -5.20 -1.71 4.35
N ALA A 80 -4.39 -0.70 4.67
CA ALA A 80 -4.87 0.63 5.00
C ALA A 80 -5.10 1.53 3.78
N LEU A 81 -4.29 1.39 2.73
CA LEU A 81 -4.40 2.19 1.51
C LEU A 81 -5.29 1.53 0.46
N GLU A 82 -5.04 0.23 0.21
CA GLU A 82 -5.75 -0.53 -0.83
C GLU A 82 -7.00 -1.27 -0.33
N ASN A 83 -7.27 -1.22 0.98
CA ASN A 83 -8.46 -1.78 1.63
C ASN A 83 -8.68 -3.28 1.34
N LEU A 84 -7.59 -4.03 1.16
CA LEU A 84 -7.65 -5.49 1.02
C LEU A 84 -7.84 -6.15 2.39
N SER A 85 -8.58 -7.25 2.41
CA SER A 85 -8.70 -8.08 3.60
C SER A 85 -7.36 -8.73 3.95
N LEU A 86 -7.16 -9.07 5.23
CA LEU A 86 -5.93 -9.71 5.67
C LEU A 86 -5.64 -11.02 4.92
N ALA A 87 -6.69 -11.77 4.56
CA ALA A 87 -6.57 -12.99 3.77
C ALA A 87 -6.05 -12.71 2.35
N GLU A 88 -6.58 -11.68 1.68
CA GLU A 88 -6.10 -11.26 0.35
C GLU A 88 -4.66 -10.75 0.41
N VAL A 89 -4.32 -9.96 1.43
CA VAL A 89 -2.95 -9.47 1.61
C VAL A 89 -1.97 -10.61 1.85
N ALA A 90 -2.34 -11.61 2.65
CA ALA A 90 -1.53 -12.80 2.86
C ALA A 90 -1.26 -13.55 1.54
N LEU A 91 -2.28 -13.68 0.68
CA LEU A 91 -2.14 -14.26 -0.66
C LEU A 91 -1.24 -13.42 -1.58
N VAL A 92 -1.39 -12.10 -1.56
CA VAL A 92 -0.58 -11.15 -2.36
C VAL A 92 0.90 -11.21 -1.98
N ILE A 93 1.20 -11.26 -0.68
CA ILE A 93 2.57 -11.29 -0.15
C ILE A 93 3.16 -12.71 -0.21
N GLY A 94 2.32 -13.75 -0.18
CA GLY A 94 2.74 -15.15 -0.21
C GLY A 94 3.13 -15.70 1.17
N ILE A 95 2.41 -15.30 2.22
CA ILE A 95 2.62 -15.76 3.61
C ILE A 95 1.32 -16.32 4.21
N GLY A 96 1.41 -16.97 5.38
CA GLY A 96 0.23 -17.45 6.09
C GLY A 96 -0.63 -16.32 6.67
N ALA A 97 -1.95 -16.52 6.77
CA ALA A 97 -2.86 -15.50 7.31
C ALA A 97 -2.58 -15.14 8.78
N GLU A 98 -2.17 -16.11 9.59
CA GLU A 98 -1.77 -15.89 10.98
C GLU A 98 -0.48 -15.06 11.08
N GLU A 99 0.53 -15.40 10.25
CA GLU A 99 1.78 -14.65 10.16
C GLU A 99 1.54 -13.21 9.69
N ALA A 100 0.69 -13.02 8.67
CA ALA A 100 0.30 -11.71 8.18
C ALA A 100 -0.37 -10.86 9.28
N GLY A 101 -1.26 -11.46 10.08
CA GLY A 101 -1.91 -10.78 11.20
C GLY A 101 -0.93 -10.36 12.29
N PHE A 102 -0.03 -11.26 12.67
CA PHE A 102 1.01 -10.97 13.65
C PHE A 102 1.94 -9.84 13.18
N GLU A 103 2.48 -9.95 11.96
CA GLU A 103 3.38 -8.94 11.40
C GLU A 103 2.69 -7.58 11.23
N LEU A 104 1.42 -7.56 10.84
CA LEU A 104 0.64 -6.33 10.71
C LEU A 104 0.51 -5.62 12.05
N GLU A 105 0.27 -6.34 13.15
CA GLU A 105 0.17 -5.69 14.46
C GLU A 105 1.51 -5.22 15.02
N VAL A 106 2.59 -5.96 14.73
CA VAL A 106 3.94 -5.46 15.02
C VAL A 106 4.19 -4.17 14.24
N ALA A 107 3.82 -4.11 12.96
CA ALA A 107 3.97 -2.93 12.11
C ALA A 107 3.16 -1.73 12.62
N ARG A 108 1.89 -1.94 12.99
CA ARG A 108 1.01 -0.91 13.57
C ARG A 108 1.57 -0.37 14.88
N SER A 109 2.11 -1.25 15.73
CA SER A 109 2.72 -0.85 16.99
C SER A 109 3.99 -0.04 16.79
N ALA A 110 4.84 -0.43 15.82
CA ALA A 110 6.03 0.33 15.45
C ALA A 110 5.68 1.72 14.88
N LEU A 111 4.62 1.84 14.07
CA LEU A 111 4.14 3.16 13.59
C LEU A 111 3.69 4.08 14.71
N ARG A 112 2.95 3.55 15.70
CA ARG A 112 2.51 4.34 16.87
C ARG A 112 3.68 4.85 17.73
N ALA A 113 4.86 4.23 17.63
CA ALA A 113 6.05 4.65 18.35
C ALA A 113 6.84 5.77 17.63
N VAL A 114 6.43 6.18 16.43
CA VAL A 114 7.06 7.28 15.68
C VAL A 114 6.81 8.61 16.39
N SER A 115 7.84 9.46 16.46
CA SER A 115 7.76 10.76 17.13
C SER A 115 6.75 11.69 16.46
N ALA A 116 6.06 12.49 17.29
CA ALA A 116 5.17 13.56 16.83
C ALA A 116 5.93 14.55 15.94
N THR A 117 5.26 15.07 14.90
CA THR A 117 5.76 16.12 14.03
C THR A 117 4.69 17.19 13.89
N ASP A 118 5.11 18.40 13.55
CA ASP A 118 4.20 19.49 13.20
C ASP A 118 3.73 19.32 11.75
N VAL A 119 2.42 19.42 11.50
CA VAL A 119 1.76 19.21 10.21
C VAL A 119 0.96 20.46 9.84
N ILE A 120 1.25 21.03 8.67
CA ILE A 120 0.48 22.14 8.11
C ILE A 120 -0.57 21.57 7.14
N VAL A 121 -1.85 21.76 7.44
CA VAL A 121 -2.97 21.40 6.56
C VAL A 121 -3.30 22.59 5.67
N ILE A 122 -3.17 22.42 4.34
CA ILE A 122 -3.57 23.39 3.32
C ILE A 122 -4.76 22.78 2.58
N GLU A 123 -5.96 23.23 2.94
CA GLU A 123 -7.24 22.72 2.46
C GLU A 123 -8.22 23.90 2.36
N ASP A 124 -8.94 24.01 1.25
CA ASP A 124 -9.84 25.14 1.00
C ASP A 124 -11.24 24.93 1.60
N GLU A 125 -11.64 23.67 1.83
CA GLU A 125 -12.91 23.31 2.45
C GLU A 125 -12.82 23.22 3.99
N PRO A 126 -13.57 24.05 4.76
CA PRO A 126 -13.43 24.11 6.22
C PRO A 126 -13.75 22.80 6.96
N VAL A 127 -14.74 22.04 6.49
CA VAL A 127 -15.17 20.79 7.13
C VAL A 127 -14.10 19.70 6.94
N THR A 128 -13.62 19.54 5.71
CA THR A 128 -12.53 18.61 5.38
C THR A 128 -11.25 18.96 6.14
N ALA A 129 -10.91 20.25 6.23
CA ALA A 129 -9.76 20.71 7.01
C ALA A 129 -9.86 20.31 8.49
N MET A 130 -11.05 20.42 9.10
CA MET A 130 -11.28 20.00 10.48
C MET A 130 -11.17 18.48 10.65
N ASP A 131 -11.66 17.69 9.70
CA ASP A 131 -11.60 16.24 9.76
C ASP A 131 -10.17 15.72 9.60
N ILE A 132 -9.40 16.26 8.64
CA ILE A 132 -7.98 15.96 8.49
C ILE A 132 -7.23 16.32 9.78
N ARG A 133 -7.49 17.51 10.36
CA ARG A 133 -6.85 17.92 11.62
C ARG A 133 -7.10 16.91 12.75
N ARG A 134 -8.35 16.44 12.91
CA ARG A 134 -8.68 15.43 13.93
C ARG A 134 -7.93 14.12 13.72
N VAL A 135 -7.80 13.68 12.47
CA VAL A 135 -7.04 12.47 12.13
C VAL A 135 -5.57 12.66 12.52
N VAL A 136 -4.96 13.78 12.12
CA VAL A 136 -3.57 14.13 12.44
C VAL A 136 -3.33 14.19 13.96
N GLU A 137 -4.20 14.87 14.71
CA GLU A 137 -4.14 14.96 16.18
C GLU A 137 -4.30 13.57 16.84
N SER A 138 -5.20 12.71 16.33
CA SER A 138 -5.40 11.35 16.86
C SER A 138 -4.20 10.43 16.67
N CYS A 139 -3.35 10.72 15.67
CA CYS A 139 -2.08 10.03 15.44
C CYS A 139 -0.94 10.58 16.32
N GLY A 140 -1.20 11.59 17.15
CA GLY A 140 -0.22 12.20 18.06
C GLY A 140 0.58 13.34 17.43
N HIS A 141 0.22 13.81 16.25
CA HIS A 141 0.86 14.94 15.57
C HIS A 141 0.20 16.28 15.98
N ARG A 142 0.86 17.39 15.66
CA ARG A 142 0.43 18.75 16.01
C ARG A 142 0.20 19.62 14.79
#